data_AF-Q0WAC6-F1
#
_entry.id   AF-Q0WAC6-F1
#
_cell.length_a   1.000
_cell.length_b   1.000
_cell.length_c   1.000
_cell.angle_alpha   90.00
_cell.angle_beta   90.00
_cell.angle_gamma   90.00
#
_symmetry.space_group_name_H-M   'P 1'
#
loop_
_entity.id
_entity.type
_entity.pdbx_description
1 polymer ?
#
loop_
_entity_poly.entity_id
_entity_poly.type
_entity_poly.pdbx_seq_one_letter_code
_entity_poly.pdbx_strand_id
1 'polypeptide(L)'
;GLRKLAQAKQGEIDVINQSIAKLKTEEMGLLMQQQRVNADLETAKITEPQRVENARLTAEAAEKAARDRRISEEIAATEAKRQRMENERLAEQERQRVEGTKQQVSEASCAQQASAWQNRFTLPALQPSGSAQYSFAASGMSAVGEAAELHNSFLAAQEQLSAIATISASGSVAAMIALGIYQTKVGESSERPPGWNVSPKFVGSISLSAMGLPATESLASQGEMALPVRMRIIDAKDWIGCTEIYAVKTGVAGVLPKVKVGAAQYDESTGVYTFTTDSTPPRTLIFTPAQPPGAETRPILAPPGSTPATLQHTGEMIIKPVITPTILPLPQLYARDFHDYIIWFPADSGLEPVYVYLNSPYGKTTAKGKYSGRDFNPDKAGGPIKNLDWKEIKIRGEGVDEVKLHTRRFGELEDNKLMIERLEKILTNKLTATDIDKRFYTHEIRELERYRMLGIPDDVNDKSVWNDAHTATLEDFKINEKTQPLYTSEAEDAYIKAELKNSLGSK
;
A
#
# COMPACT_ATOMS: atom_id res chain seq x y z
N GLY A 1 4.15 70.44 -142.68
CA GLY A 1 4.11 68.98 -142.45
C GLY A 1 5.06 68.54 -141.34
N LEU A 2 6.38 68.61 -141.58
CA LEU A 2 7.41 67.97 -140.75
C LEU A 2 7.52 68.45 -139.28
N ARG A 3 7.24 69.74 -138.98
CA ARG A 3 7.37 70.30 -137.61
C ARG A 3 6.32 69.78 -136.62
N LYS A 4 5.10 69.50 -137.08
CA LYS A 4 4.01 68.94 -136.25
C LYS A 4 4.25 67.47 -135.90
N LEU A 5 4.86 66.69 -136.79
CA LEU A 5 5.18 65.28 -136.56
C LEU A 5 6.29 65.11 -135.50
N ALA A 6 7.31 65.97 -135.53
CA ALA A 6 8.39 65.98 -134.54
C ALA A 6 7.91 66.35 -133.13
N GLN A 7 6.98 67.32 -133.02
CA GLN A 7 6.38 67.69 -131.72
C GLN A 7 5.48 66.60 -131.15
N ALA A 8 4.70 65.91 -131.98
CA ALA A 8 3.90 64.77 -131.55
C ALA A 8 4.77 63.60 -131.06
N LYS A 9 5.88 63.31 -131.77
CA LYS A 9 6.85 62.28 -131.36
C LYS A 9 7.61 62.66 -130.09
N GLN A 10 7.91 63.94 -129.88
CA GLN A 10 8.53 64.42 -128.63
C GLN A 10 7.55 64.29 -127.44
N GLY A 11 6.27 64.61 -127.63
CA GLY A 11 5.24 64.42 -126.61
C GLY A 11 5.03 62.95 -126.21
N GLU A 12 5.09 62.02 -127.17
CA GLU A 12 5.09 60.58 -126.89
C GLU A 12 6.32 60.14 -126.06
N ILE A 13 7.51 60.67 -126.39
CA ILE A 13 8.75 60.39 -125.64
C ILE A 13 8.68 60.94 -124.21
N ASP A 14 8.12 62.13 -124.00
CA ASP A 14 8.01 62.74 -122.67
C ASP A 14 7.02 61.97 -121.78
N VAL A 15 5.92 61.45 -122.34
CA VAL A 15 4.95 60.59 -121.62
C VAL A 15 5.58 59.23 -121.26
N ILE A 16 6.37 58.65 -122.16
CA ILE A 16 7.11 57.41 -121.89
C ILE A 16 8.13 57.65 -120.77
N ASN A 17 8.87 58.76 -120.82
CA ASN A 17 9.85 59.10 -119.78
C ASN A 17 9.19 59.36 -118.42
N GLN A 18 8.02 60.01 -118.37
CA GLN A 18 7.24 60.13 -117.14
C GLN A 18 6.77 58.78 -116.60
N SER A 19 6.33 57.88 -117.48
CA SER A 19 5.88 56.54 -117.08
C SER A 19 7.04 55.69 -116.54
N ILE A 20 8.22 55.78 -117.17
CA ILE A 20 9.45 55.13 -116.68
C ILE A 20 9.87 55.70 -115.32
N ALA A 21 9.79 57.03 -115.12
CA ALA A 21 10.10 57.65 -113.85
C ALA A 21 9.14 57.20 -112.73
N LYS A 22 7.85 57.08 -113.05
CA LYS A 22 6.83 56.58 -112.12
C LYS A 22 7.07 55.10 -111.76
N LEU A 23 7.32 54.24 -112.75
CA LEU A 23 7.64 52.83 -112.53
C LEU A 23 8.90 52.64 -111.69
N LYS A 24 9.95 53.42 -111.92
CA LYS A 24 11.17 53.39 -111.07
C LYS A 24 10.88 53.79 -109.61
N THR A 25 9.95 54.71 -109.40
CA THR A 25 9.56 55.15 -108.06
C THR A 25 8.74 54.06 -107.35
N GLU A 26 7.82 53.41 -108.08
CA GLU A 26 7.03 52.28 -107.58
C GLU A 26 7.91 51.05 -107.30
N GLU A 27 8.86 50.74 -108.18
CA GLU A 27 9.86 49.68 -108.01
C GLU A 27 10.73 49.92 -106.76
N MET A 28 11.18 51.16 -106.56
CA MET A 28 11.95 51.54 -105.37
C MET A 28 11.10 51.45 -104.08
N GLY A 29 9.80 51.79 -104.15
CA GLY A 29 8.86 51.62 -103.06
C GLY A 29 8.64 50.15 -102.68
N LEU A 30 8.46 49.28 -103.68
CA LEU A 30 8.34 47.83 -103.53
C LEU A 30 9.62 47.21 -102.94
N LEU A 31 10.79 47.66 -103.38
CA LEU A 31 12.07 47.18 -102.85
C LEU A 31 12.24 47.54 -101.36
N MET A 32 11.89 48.78 -100.97
CA MET A 32 11.91 49.19 -99.57
C MET A 32 10.91 48.40 -98.72
N GLN A 33 9.72 48.12 -99.26
CA GLN A 33 8.71 47.30 -98.58
C GLN A 33 9.21 45.86 -98.39
N GLN A 34 9.82 45.26 -99.41
CA GLN A 34 10.42 43.93 -99.32
C GLN A 34 11.53 43.88 -98.27
N GLN A 35 12.38 44.92 -98.19
CA GLN A 35 13.43 45.01 -97.17
C GLN A 35 12.83 45.10 -95.76
N ARG A 36 11.75 45.85 -95.56
CA ARG A 36 11.05 45.92 -94.25
C ARG A 36 10.45 44.58 -93.85
N VAL A 37 9.72 43.92 -94.75
CA VAL A 37 9.13 42.60 -94.48
C VAL A 37 10.21 41.57 -94.18
N ASN A 38 11.34 41.61 -94.89
CA ASN A 38 12.47 40.70 -94.60
C ASN A 38 13.10 40.99 -93.23
N ALA A 39 13.26 42.27 -92.85
CA ALA A 39 13.77 42.65 -91.53
C ALA A 39 12.83 42.23 -90.39
N ASP A 40 11.52 42.42 -90.57
CA ASP A 40 10.50 41.99 -89.60
C ASP A 40 10.45 40.45 -89.49
N LEU A 41 10.60 39.73 -90.61
CA LEU A 41 10.64 38.27 -90.64
C LEU A 41 11.88 37.73 -89.93
N GLU A 42 13.06 38.31 -90.14
CA GLU A 42 14.29 37.93 -89.43
C GLU A 42 14.18 38.23 -87.93
N THR A 43 13.56 39.35 -87.55
CA THR A 43 13.29 39.67 -86.14
C THR A 43 12.31 38.67 -85.53
N ALA A 44 11.23 38.32 -86.22
CA ALA A 44 10.24 37.35 -85.75
C ALA A 44 10.81 35.92 -85.64
N LYS A 45 11.68 35.51 -86.56
CA LYS A 45 12.38 34.20 -86.51
C LYS A 45 13.23 34.03 -85.26
N ILE A 46 13.74 35.12 -84.69
CA ILE A 46 14.56 35.08 -83.47
C ILE A 46 13.68 35.23 -82.22
N THR A 47 12.76 36.19 -82.24
CA THR A 47 12.03 36.60 -81.03
C THR A 47 10.89 35.65 -80.67
N GLU A 48 10.19 35.09 -81.66
CA GLU A 48 9.02 34.24 -81.40
C GLU A 48 9.39 32.89 -80.77
N PRO A 49 10.46 32.18 -81.20
CA PRO A 49 10.92 30.99 -80.51
C PRO A 49 11.37 31.27 -79.06
N GLN A 50 12.03 32.41 -78.82
CA GLN A 50 12.41 32.82 -77.46
C GLN A 50 11.19 33.11 -76.59
N ARG A 51 10.15 33.74 -77.14
CA ARG A 51 8.89 34.00 -76.43
C ARG A 51 8.18 32.70 -76.05
N VAL A 52 8.13 31.75 -76.99
CA VAL A 52 7.52 30.42 -76.76
C VAL A 52 8.31 29.63 -75.71
N GLU A 53 9.64 29.63 -75.79
CA GLU A 53 10.47 28.91 -74.82
C GLU A 53 10.42 29.55 -73.42
N ASN A 54 10.46 30.88 -73.32
CA ASN A 54 10.27 31.56 -72.04
C ASN A 54 8.90 31.26 -71.43
N ALA A 55 7.83 31.28 -72.24
CA ALA A 55 6.49 30.91 -71.79
C ALA A 55 6.43 29.46 -71.27
N ARG A 56 7.09 28.52 -71.98
CA ARG A 56 7.21 27.12 -71.57
C ARG A 56 7.94 26.96 -70.24
N LEU A 57 9.08 27.63 -70.08
CA LEU A 57 9.86 27.61 -68.82
C LEU A 57 9.08 28.20 -67.65
N THR A 58 8.33 29.29 -67.85
CA THR A 58 7.45 29.82 -66.79
C THR A 58 6.31 28.87 -66.42
N ALA A 59 5.71 28.18 -67.40
CA ALA A 59 4.66 27.20 -67.14
C ALA A 59 5.20 26.00 -66.36
N GLU A 60 6.37 25.48 -66.74
CA GLU A 60 7.03 24.36 -66.06
C GLU A 60 7.46 24.74 -64.63
N ALA A 61 7.98 25.95 -64.43
CA ALA A 61 8.30 26.46 -63.10
C ALA A 61 7.06 26.62 -62.21
N ALA A 62 5.95 27.11 -62.76
CA ALA A 62 4.68 27.24 -62.05
C ALA A 62 4.10 25.86 -61.68
N GLU A 63 4.17 24.87 -62.58
CA GLU A 63 3.72 23.50 -62.30
C GLU A 63 4.59 22.83 -61.23
N LYS A 64 5.91 23.02 -61.27
CA LYS A 64 6.82 22.54 -60.22
C LYS A 64 6.50 23.17 -58.86
N ALA A 65 6.33 24.50 -58.81
CA ALA A 65 5.95 25.19 -57.57
C ALA A 65 4.60 24.72 -57.02
N ALA A 66 3.61 24.44 -57.89
CA ALA A 66 2.32 23.89 -57.49
C ALA A 66 2.44 22.46 -56.94
N ARG A 67 3.30 21.62 -57.53
CA ARG A 67 3.60 20.26 -57.03
C ARG A 67 4.28 20.30 -55.66
N ASP A 68 5.32 21.12 -55.52
CA ASP A 68 6.05 21.26 -54.25
C ASP A 68 5.13 21.76 -53.12
N ARG A 69 4.22 22.69 -53.43
CA ARG A 69 3.20 23.16 -52.49
C ARG A 69 2.22 22.06 -52.06
N ARG A 70 1.72 21.25 -53.00
CA ARG A 70 0.84 20.11 -52.67
C ARG A 70 1.53 19.09 -51.77
N ILE A 71 2.79 18.75 -52.07
CA ILE A 71 3.58 17.83 -51.26
C ILE A 71 3.78 18.40 -49.85
N SER A 72 4.11 19.69 -49.73
CA SER A 72 4.27 20.36 -48.44
C SER A 72 2.96 20.37 -47.63
N GLU A 73 1.82 20.65 -48.26
CA GLU A 73 0.50 20.63 -47.63
C GLU A 73 0.12 19.20 -47.16
N GLU A 74 0.45 18.16 -47.94
CA GLU A 74 0.19 16.76 -47.58
C GLU A 74 1.06 16.27 -46.41
N ILE A 75 2.34 16.67 -46.37
CA ILE A 75 3.24 16.41 -45.24
C ILE A 75 2.70 17.09 -43.98
N ALA A 76 2.35 18.37 -44.07
CA ALA A 76 1.81 19.13 -42.94
C ALA A 76 0.49 18.54 -42.42
N ALA A 77 -0.40 18.10 -43.31
CA ALA A 77 -1.65 17.42 -42.94
C ALA A 77 -1.39 16.08 -42.23
N THR A 78 -0.39 15.32 -42.70
CA THR A 78 0.00 14.04 -42.09
C THR A 78 0.61 14.23 -40.71
N GLU A 79 1.49 15.21 -40.54
CA GLU A 79 2.07 15.57 -39.24
C GLU A 79 1.00 16.07 -38.26
N ALA A 80 0.09 16.94 -38.71
CA ALA A 80 -1.03 17.39 -37.88
C ALA A 80 -1.92 16.21 -37.44
N LYS A 81 -2.16 15.23 -38.32
CA LYS A 81 -2.91 14.01 -37.97
C LYS A 81 -2.15 13.15 -36.96
N ARG A 82 -0.84 12.97 -37.11
CA ARG A 82 0.00 12.24 -36.13
C ARG A 82 0.00 12.93 -34.77
N GLN A 83 0.17 14.25 -34.72
CA GLN A 83 0.12 15.03 -33.48
C GLN A 83 -1.24 14.91 -32.79
N ARG A 84 -2.35 14.93 -33.54
CA ARG A 84 -3.69 14.73 -32.97
C ARG A 84 -3.84 13.35 -32.34
N MET A 85 -3.43 12.28 -33.05
CA MET A 85 -3.53 10.92 -32.49
C MET A 85 -2.63 10.74 -31.26
N GLU A 86 -1.44 11.33 -31.25
CA GLU A 86 -0.55 11.26 -30.08
C GLU A 86 -1.12 12.04 -28.89
N ASN A 87 -1.66 13.24 -29.12
CA ASN A 87 -2.34 14.01 -28.06
C ASN A 87 -3.57 13.28 -27.52
N GLU A 88 -4.33 12.61 -28.38
CA GLU A 88 -5.49 11.80 -27.97
C GLU A 88 -5.06 10.57 -27.16
N ARG A 89 -3.97 9.90 -27.57
CA ARG A 89 -3.36 8.79 -26.82
C ARG A 89 -2.86 9.24 -25.44
N LEU A 90 -2.18 10.38 -25.36
CA LEU A 90 -1.71 10.95 -24.09
C LEU A 90 -2.88 11.36 -23.19
N ALA A 91 -3.94 11.95 -23.75
CA ALA A 91 -5.15 12.30 -23.00
C ALA A 91 -5.88 11.06 -22.46
N GLU A 92 -5.95 9.98 -23.25
CA GLU A 92 -6.53 8.71 -22.81
C GLU A 92 -5.69 8.03 -21.72
N GLN A 93 -4.36 8.02 -21.88
CA GLN A 93 -3.45 7.52 -20.86
C GLN A 93 -3.60 8.28 -19.54
N GLU A 94 -3.72 9.62 -19.61
CA GLU A 94 -3.94 10.44 -18.42
C GLU A 94 -5.31 10.21 -17.79
N ARG A 95 -6.38 10.03 -18.59
CA ARG A 95 -7.71 9.63 -18.08
C ARG A 95 -7.65 8.31 -17.33
N GLN A 96 -7.01 7.30 -17.91
CA GLN A 96 -6.84 5.99 -17.27
C GLN A 96 -6.01 6.08 -15.99
N ARG A 97 -4.96 6.90 -15.98
CA ARG A 97 -4.15 7.15 -14.77
C ARG A 97 -4.98 7.79 -13.67
N VAL A 98 -5.76 8.83 -13.99
CA VAL A 98 -6.63 9.52 -13.03
C VAL A 98 -7.72 8.59 -12.50
N GLU A 99 -8.36 7.82 -13.36
CA GLU A 99 -9.41 6.87 -12.95
C GLU A 99 -8.85 5.73 -12.11
N GLY A 100 -7.72 5.14 -12.50
CA GLY A 100 -7.01 4.14 -11.69
C GLY A 100 -6.58 4.69 -10.32
N THR A 101 -6.13 5.95 -10.26
CA THR A 101 -5.80 6.62 -8.99
C THR A 101 -7.06 6.80 -8.12
N LYS A 102 -8.20 7.21 -8.70
CA LYS A 102 -9.46 7.35 -7.95
C LYS A 102 -9.95 6.01 -7.40
N GLN A 103 -9.89 4.94 -8.20
CA GLN A 103 -10.24 3.59 -7.76
C GLN A 103 -9.35 3.14 -6.61
N GLN A 104 -8.02 3.30 -6.73
CA GLN A 104 -7.07 2.97 -5.66
C GLN A 104 -7.34 3.75 -4.37
N VAL A 105 -7.61 5.06 -4.46
CA VAL A 105 -7.95 5.88 -3.28
C VAL A 105 -9.26 5.42 -2.64
N SER A 106 -10.26 5.08 -3.44
CA SER A 106 -11.55 4.56 -2.95
C SER A 106 -11.40 3.20 -2.27
N GLU A 107 -10.67 2.27 -2.88
CA GLU A 107 -10.39 0.95 -2.33
C GLU A 107 -9.55 1.04 -1.06
N ALA A 108 -8.52 1.89 -1.04
CA ALA A 108 -7.70 2.16 0.14
C ALA A 108 -8.53 2.75 1.29
N SER A 109 -9.43 3.70 1.00
CA SER A 109 -10.35 4.26 2.00
C SER A 109 -11.31 3.20 2.54
N CYS A 110 -11.87 2.34 1.68
CA CYS A 110 -12.75 1.24 2.10
C CYS A 110 -11.99 0.22 2.98
N ALA A 111 -10.77 -0.15 2.59
CA ALA A 111 -9.91 -1.04 3.35
C ALA A 111 -9.49 -0.42 4.69
N GLN A 112 -9.20 0.87 4.74
CA GLN A 112 -8.84 1.58 5.96
C GLN A 112 -10.02 1.66 6.93
N GLN A 113 -11.25 1.91 6.43
CA GLN A 113 -12.45 1.85 7.25
C GLN A 113 -12.71 0.43 7.76
N ALA A 114 -12.62 -0.59 6.91
CA ALA A 114 -12.77 -1.99 7.32
C ALA A 114 -11.74 -2.39 8.38
N SER A 115 -10.49 -1.95 8.25
CA SER A 115 -9.41 -2.18 9.22
C SER A 115 -9.67 -1.45 10.54
N ALA A 116 -10.14 -0.20 10.51
CA ALA A 116 -10.50 0.55 11.71
C ALA A 116 -11.62 -0.17 12.50
N TRP A 117 -12.60 -0.74 11.78
CA TRP A 117 -13.64 -1.56 12.39
C TRP A 117 -13.14 -2.89 12.94
N GLN A 118 -12.23 -3.56 12.22
CA GLN A 118 -11.63 -4.85 12.61
C GLN A 118 -10.71 -4.78 13.83
N ASN A 119 -10.34 -3.57 14.23
CA ASN A 119 -9.44 -3.29 15.35
C ASN A 119 -10.15 -2.63 16.54
N ARG A 120 -11.49 -2.60 16.57
CA ARG A 120 -12.28 -2.06 17.69
C ARG A 120 -13.03 -3.17 18.43
N PHE A 121 -12.90 -3.17 19.76
CA PHE A 121 -13.53 -4.14 20.65
C PHE A 121 -14.23 -3.44 21.80
N THR A 122 -15.44 -3.89 22.14
CA THR A 122 -16.22 -3.31 23.25
C THR A 122 -16.38 -4.35 24.35
N LEU A 123 -15.88 -4.03 25.54
CA LEU A 123 -15.93 -4.85 26.76
C LEU A 123 -16.71 -4.11 27.85
N PRO A 124 -17.29 -4.81 28.85
CA PRO A 124 -17.86 -4.13 30.01
C PRO A 124 -16.72 -3.61 30.89
N ALA A 125 -16.92 -2.45 31.50
CA ALA A 125 -16.06 -2.01 32.60
C ALA A 125 -16.54 -2.71 33.89
N LEU A 126 -15.63 -3.40 34.56
CA LEU A 126 -15.95 -4.29 35.67
C LEU A 126 -15.92 -3.54 37.00
N GLN A 127 -16.90 -3.79 37.85
CA GLN A 127 -16.92 -3.29 39.23
C GLN A 127 -16.37 -4.36 40.19
N PRO A 128 -15.67 -3.95 41.27
CA PRO A 128 -15.24 -4.87 42.31
C PRO A 128 -16.43 -5.64 42.90
N SER A 129 -16.54 -6.92 42.58
CA SER A 129 -17.70 -7.75 42.98
C SER A 129 -17.32 -8.90 43.94
N GLY A 130 -16.02 -9.14 44.15
CA GLY A 130 -15.52 -10.29 44.89
C GLY A 130 -15.71 -11.64 44.17
N SER A 131 -16.30 -11.64 42.98
CA SER A 131 -16.48 -12.81 42.12
C SER A 131 -15.65 -12.66 40.85
N ALA A 132 -15.15 -13.77 40.32
CA ALA A 132 -14.37 -13.74 39.09
C ALA A 132 -15.24 -13.38 37.88
N GLN A 133 -14.81 -12.36 37.13
CA GLN A 133 -15.53 -11.85 35.97
C GLN A 133 -14.68 -11.99 34.72
N TYR A 134 -15.22 -12.69 33.72
CA TYR A 134 -14.64 -12.79 32.39
C TYR A 134 -15.57 -12.12 31.38
N SER A 135 -14.98 -11.51 30.37
CA SER A 135 -15.72 -10.96 29.26
C SER A 135 -14.95 -11.13 27.97
N PHE A 136 -15.67 -11.48 26.91
CA PHE A 136 -15.11 -11.68 25.59
C PHE A 136 -15.80 -10.74 24.63
N ALA A 137 -15.07 -10.24 23.64
CA ALA A 137 -15.67 -9.55 22.50
C ALA A 137 -15.00 -10.00 21.20
N ALA A 138 -15.81 -10.06 20.15
CA ALA A 138 -15.29 -10.11 18.79
C ALA A 138 -15.25 -8.70 18.20
N SER A 139 -14.48 -8.51 17.14
CA SER A 139 -14.35 -7.20 16.51
C SER A 139 -15.70 -6.64 16.07
N GLY A 140 -15.99 -5.40 16.48
CA GLY A 140 -17.25 -4.73 16.17
C GLY A 140 -18.49 -5.31 16.88
N MET A 141 -18.32 -6.25 17.81
CA MET A 141 -19.42 -6.87 18.56
C MET A 141 -19.48 -6.39 20.01
N SER A 142 -20.66 -6.54 20.62
CA SER A 142 -20.83 -6.40 22.07
C SER A 142 -20.23 -7.60 22.78
N ALA A 143 -19.75 -7.37 24.01
CA ALA A 143 -19.17 -8.43 24.80
C ALA A 143 -20.20 -9.45 25.30
N VAL A 144 -19.73 -10.68 25.51
CA VAL A 144 -20.42 -11.73 26.25
C VAL A 144 -19.69 -11.93 27.57
N GLY A 145 -20.43 -11.94 28.68
CA GLY A 145 -19.90 -12.21 30.01
C GLY A 145 -20.13 -13.67 30.39
N GLU A 146 -19.11 -14.32 30.96
CA GLU A 146 -19.20 -15.69 31.49
C GLU A 146 -18.41 -15.77 32.80
N ALA A 147 -18.93 -16.47 33.82
CA ALA A 147 -18.37 -16.36 35.17
C ALA A 147 -17.87 -17.69 35.76
N ALA A 148 -18.74 -18.66 36.04
CA ALA A 148 -18.38 -19.74 36.96
C ALA A 148 -17.51 -20.85 36.35
N GLU A 149 -17.94 -21.45 35.23
CA GLU A 149 -17.28 -22.64 34.67
C GLU A 149 -15.91 -22.32 34.06
N LEU A 150 -15.80 -21.18 33.39
CA LEU A 150 -14.54 -20.69 32.85
C LEU A 150 -13.52 -20.39 33.96
N HIS A 151 -13.97 -19.80 35.06
CA HIS A 151 -13.11 -19.53 36.21
C HIS A 151 -12.53 -20.83 36.78
N ASN A 152 -13.37 -21.85 36.96
CA ASN A 152 -12.93 -23.16 37.45
C ASN A 152 -11.89 -23.80 36.51
N SER A 153 -12.11 -23.72 35.19
CA SER A 153 -11.15 -24.18 34.19
C SER A 153 -9.81 -23.44 34.31
N PHE A 154 -9.84 -22.12 34.42
CA PHE A 154 -8.64 -21.31 34.60
C PHE A 154 -7.88 -21.67 35.89
N LEU A 155 -8.56 -21.81 37.02
CA LEU A 155 -7.94 -22.21 38.28
C LEU A 155 -7.27 -23.59 38.18
N ALA A 156 -7.95 -24.58 37.59
CA ALA A 156 -7.40 -25.91 37.37
C ALA A 156 -6.14 -25.87 36.48
N ALA A 157 -6.14 -25.05 35.43
CA ALA A 157 -4.98 -24.82 34.59
C ALA A 157 -3.83 -24.15 35.36
N GLN A 158 -4.12 -23.11 36.14
CA GLN A 158 -3.12 -22.40 36.92
C GLN A 158 -2.46 -23.31 37.97
N GLU A 159 -3.25 -24.16 38.65
CA GLU A 159 -2.73 -25.16 39.59
C GLU A 159 -1.76 -26.12 38.90
N GLN A 160 -2.17 -26.75 37.79
CA GLN A 160 -1.31 -27.69 37.04
C GLN A 160 -0.04 -27.02 36.50
N LEU A 161 -0.15 -25.80 35.97
CA LEU A 161 1.00 -25.05 35.45
C LEU A 161 1.96 -24.64 36.58
N SER A 162 1.44 -24.33 37.77
CA SER A 162 2.26 -23.94 38.93
C SER A 162 3.14 -25.07 39.45
N ALA A 163 2.71 -26.33 39.28
CA ALA A 163 3.47 -27.52 39.66
C ALA A 163 4.69 -27.78 38.75
N ILE A 164 4.78 -27.09 37.60
CA ILE A 164 5.90 -27.24 36.66
C ILE A 164 7.07 -26.39 37.13
N ALA A 165 8.20 -27.04 37.42
CA ALA A 165 9.43 -26.36 37.82
C ALA A 165 9.93 -25.39 36.73
N THR A 166 10.37 -24.20 37.15
CA THR A 166 10.86 -23.10 36.30
C THR A 166 12.07 -23.49 35.41
N ILE A 167 12.78 -24.57 35.73
CA ILE A 167 14.01 -25.02 35.04
C ILE A 167 13.69 -26.09 33.97
N SER A 168 12.42 -26.30 33.60
CA SER A 168 12.06 -27.32 32.61
C SER A 168 12.69 -27.02 31.23
N ALA A 169 13.56 -27.91 30.76
CA ALA A 169 14.25 -27.81 29.47
C ALA A 169 13.35 -28.14 28.25
N SER A 170 12.05 -28.39 28.48
CA SER A 170 11.09 -28.86 27.48
C SER A 170 10.08 -27.78 27.11
N GLY A 171 10.47 -26.84 26.26
CA GLY A 171 9.54 -25.96 25.52
C GLY A 171 8.60 -25.09 26.37
N SER A 172 7.79 -24.26 25.70
CA SER A 172 6.71 -23.53 26.37
C SER A 172 5.58 -24.51 26.69
N VAL A 173 4.92 -24.36 27.83
CA VAL A 173 3.81 -25.23 28.24
C VAL A 173 2.56 -24.40 28.50
N ALA A 174 1.42 -24.94 28.08
CA ALA A 174 0.14 -24.29 28.21
C ALA A 174 -0.98 -25.28 28.51
N ALA A 175 -2.10 -24.77 29.00
CA ALA A 175 -3.34 -25.51 29.16
C ALA A 175 -4.44 -24.80 28.39
N MET A 176 -5.20 -25.54 27.58
CA MET A 176 -6.39 -24.99 26.92
C MET A 176 -7.51 -24.89 27.97
N ILE A 177 -8.06 -23.69 28.15
CA ILE A 177 -9.10 -23.44 29.16
C ILE A 177 -10.48 -23.25 28.53
N ALA A 178 -10.56 -22.90 27.25
CA ALA A 178 -11.83 -22.72 26.57
C ALA A 178 -11.71 -22.75 25.04
N LEU A 179 -12.85 -23.01 24.40
CA LEU A 179 -13.08 -22.82 22.98
C LEU A 179 -14.08 -21.66 22.79
N GLY A 180 -13.68 -20.62 22.08
CA GLY A 180 -14.58 -19.58 21.58
C GLY A 180 -15.15 -19.99 20.22
N ILE A 181 -16.47 -19.95 20.08
CA ILE A 181 -17.18 -20.30 18.85
C ILE A 181 -17.97 -19.09 18.38
N TYR A 182 -17.66 -18.65 17.17
CA TYR A 182 -18.42 -17.61 16.48
C TYR A 182 -19.44 -18.25 15.53
N GLN A 183 -20.72 -18.04 15.82
CA GLN A 183 -21.81 -18.49 14.96
C GLN A 183 -22.36 -17.31 14.16
N THR A 184 -22.29 -17.42 12.82
CA THR A 184 -23.04 -16.52 11.94
C THR A 184 -24.46 -17.05 11.83
N LYS A 185 -25.47 -16.24 12.15
CA LYS A 185 -26.86 -16.60 11.82
C LYS A 185 -27.00 -16.64 10.30
N VAL A 186 -27.19 -17.84 9.74
CA VAL A 186 -27.47 -18.04 8.32
C VAL A 186 -28.88 -17.51 8.05
N GLY A 187 -29.02 -16.42 7.28
CA GLY A 187 -30.31 -15.97 6.75
C GLY A 187 -30.62 -14.48 6.82
N GLU A 188 -29.88 -13.67 7.58
CA GLU A 188 -30.12 -12.22 7.63
C GLU A 188 -29.10 -11.45 6.79
N SER A 189 -29.54 -10.98 5.62
CA SER A 189 -28.85 -9.99 4.82
C SER A 189 -28.91 -8.63 5.53
N SER A 190 -27.85 -8.26 6.24
CA SER A 190 -27.56 -6.85 6.51
C SER A 190 -26.12 -6.57 6.14
N GLU A 191 -25.95 -5.43 5.49
CA GLU A 191 -24.77 -4.90 4.81
C GLU A 191 -23.45 -5.31 5.47
N ARG A 192 -22.77 -6.31 4.90
CA ARG A 192 -21.36 -6.56 5.21
C ARG A 192 -20.54 -5.56 4.38
N PRO A 193 -19.74 -4.68 4.98
CA PRO A 193 -18.83 -3.83 4.23
C PRO A 193 -17.90 -4.71 3.37
N PRO A 194 -17.54 -4.29 2.15
CA PRO A 194 -16.49 -4.94 1.37
C PRO A 194 -15.20 -5.06 2.21
N GLY A 195 -14.63 -6.28 2.31
CA GLY A 195 -13.42 -6.55 3.10
C GLY A 195 -13.65 -7.17 4.50
N TRP A 196 -14.88 -7.50 4.86
CA TRP A 196 -15.20 -8.16 6.14
C TRP A 196 -14.66 -9.60 6.20
N ASN A 197 -13.81 -9.90 7.18
CA ASN A 197 -13.15 -11.20 7.35
C ASN A 197 -14.11 -12.24 7.96
N VAL A 198 -14.18 -13.43 7.36
CA VAL A 198 -14.98 -14.58 7.85
C VAL A 198 -14.51 -15.13 9.20
N SER A 199 -13.39 -14.64 9.73
CA SER A 199 -12.90 -14.95 11.07
C SER A 199 -12.66 -13.63 11.83
N PRO A 200 -13.60 -13.19 12.68
CA PRO A 200 -13.45 -11.95 13.43
C PRO A 200 -12.25 -12.04 14.37
N LYS A 201 -11.64 -10.89 14.70
CA LYS A 201 -10.64 -10.82 15.76
C LYS A 201 -11.30 -10.96 17.13
N PHE A 202 -10.58 -11.49 18.11
CA PHE A 202 -11.11 -11.78 19.44
C PHE A 202 -10.27 -11.13 20.53
N VAL A 203 -10.96 -10.66 21.56
CA VAL A 203 -10.38 -10.22 22.82
C VAL A 203 -11.09 -10.93 23.97
N GLY A 204 -10.31 -11.34 24.97
CA GLY A 204 -10.79 -11.76 26.27
C GLY A 204 -10.28 -10.81 27.35
N SER A 205 -11.04 -10.71 28.43
CA SER A 205 -10.70 -9.93 29.61
C SER A 205 -11.06 -10.71 30.88
N ILE A 206 -10.22 -10.57 31.89
CA ILE A 206 -10.42 -11.13 33.22
C ILE A 206 -10.16 -10.04 34.26
N SER A 207 -11.03 -9.94 35.27
CA SER A 207 -10.82 -9.09 36.44
C SER A 207 -9.50 -9.45 37.14
N LEU A 208 -8.68 -8.47 37.51
CA LEU A 208 -7.35 -8.74 38.07
C LEU A 208 -7.41 -9.54 39.39
N SER A 209 -8.47 -9.34 40.19
CA SER A 209 -8.73 -10.15 41.39
C SER A 209 -8.92 -11.64 41.08
N ALA A 210 -9.50 -11.98 39.92
CA ALA A 210 -9.69 -13.37 39.50
C ALA A 210 -8.39 -14.05 39.06
N MET A 211 -7.35 -13.26 38.74
CA MET A 211 -5.98 -13.76 38.57
C MET A 211 -5.28 -14.03 39.91
N GLY A 212 -5.94 -13.77 41.05
CA GLY A 212 -5.35 -13.86 42.39
C GLY A 212 -4.40 -12.71 42.72
N LEU A 213 -4.51 -11.58 42.01
CA LEU A 213 -3.65 -10.41 42.19
C LEU A 213 -4.43 -9.26 42.85
N PRO A 214 -3.78 -8.48 43.73
CA PRO A 214 -4.47 -7.39 44.42
C PRO A 214 -4.87 -6.29 43.44
N ALA A 215 -6.17 -5.97 43.39
CA ALA A 215 -6.72 -4.88 42.59
C ALA A 215 -6.41 -3.48 43.14
N THR A 216 -5.78 -3.39 44.31
CA THR A 216 -5.58 -2.15 45.09
C THR A 216 -4.11 -1.78 45.30
N GLU A 217 -3.15 -2.55 44.79
CA GLU A 217 -1.75 -2.11 44.84
C GLU A 217 -1.58 -0.89 43.92
N SER A 218 -1.07 0.20 44.49
CA SER A 218 -0.69 1.43 43.79
C SER A 218 0.49 1.16 42.85
N LEU A 219 0.32 0.30 41.86
CA LEU A 219 1.17 0.35 40.69
C LEU A 219 0.85 1.66 39.98
N ALA A 220 1.89 2.33 39.52
CA ALA A 220 1.74 3.41 38.56
C ALA A 220 0.83 2.91 37.43
N SER A 221 -0.07 3.76 36.95
CA SER A 221 -1.02 3.45 35.85
C SER A 221 -0.34 3.10 34.51
N GLN A 222 0.99 3.02 34.51
CA GLN A 222 1.87 2.61 33.43
C GLN A 222 3.07 1.83 34.00
N GLY A 223 3.51 0.79 33.29
CA GLY A 223 4.66 -0.03 33.71
C GLY A 223 4.56 -1.49 33.25
N GLU A 224 5.14 -2.40 34.03
CA GLU A 224 5.06 -3.84 33.81
C GLU A 224 4.67 -4.57 35.09
N MET A 225 3.81 -5.57 34.99
CA MET A 225 3.44 -6.45 36.10
C MET A 225 3.73 -7.91 35.73
N ALA A 226 4.30 -8.67 36.66
CA ALA A 226 4.56 -10.07 36.46
C ALA A 226 3.30 -10.91 36.69
N LEU A 227 2.89 -11.69 35.69
CA LEU A 227 1.83 -12.69 35.81
C LEU A 227 2.42 -14.10 35.88
N PRO A 228 1.89 -15.00 36.73
CA PRO A 228 2.34 -16.40 36.79
C PRO A 228 1.93 -17.21 35.56
N VAL A 229 0.87 -16.76 34.87
CA VAL A 229 0.30 -17.32 33.66
C VAL A 229 -0.10 -16.15 32.75
N ARG A 230 0.19 -16.25 31.46
CA ARG A 230 -0.29 -15.32 30.42
C ARG A 230 -1.26 -16.03 29.50
N MET A 231 -2.24 -15.29 28.98
CA MET A 231 -3.31 -15.83 28.14
C MET A 231 -3.00 -15.63 26.66
N ARG A 232 -3.39 -16.59 25.82
CA ARG A 232 -3.34 -16.50 24.36
C ARG A 232 -4.65 -16.93 23.73
N ILE A 233 -5.03 -16.27 22.65
CA ILE A 233 -6.12 -16.69 21.76
C ILE A 233 -5.50 -17.08 20.43
N ILE A 234 -5.77 -18.31 19.99
CA ILE A 234 -5.24 -18.87 18.74
C ILE A 234 -6.43 -19.29 17.87
N ASP A 235 -6.43 -18.93 16.60
CA ASP A 235 -7.47 -19.40 15.68
C ASP A 235 -7.34 -20.92 15.49
N ALA A 236 -8.45 -21.65 15.65
CA ALA A 236 -8.46 -23.10 15.48
C ALA A 236 -8.13 -23.45 14.02
N LYS A 237 -7.15 -24.33 13.83
CA LYS A 237 -6.61 -24.65 12.49
C LYS A 237 -7.67 -25.23 11.55
N ASP A 238 -8.48 -26.15 12.07
CA ASP A 238 -9.38 -26.97 11.27
C ASP A 238 -10.83 -26.45 11.29
N TRP A 239 -11.17 -25.48 12.15
CA TRP A 239 -12.55 -25.05 12.40
C TRP A 239 -12.70 -23.54 12.19
N ILE A 240 -13.28 -23.15 11.06
CA ILE A 240 -13.55 -21.74 10.73
C ILE A 240 -14.48 -21.13 11.79
N GLY A 241 -14.11 -19.95 12.31
CA GLY A 241 -14.89 -19.25 13.33
C GLY A 241 -14.71 -19.81 14.75
N CYS A 242 -13.79 -20.75 14.97
CA CYS A 242 -13.43 -21.24 16.29
C CYS A 242 -12.05 -20.73 16.71
N THR A 243 -11.90 -20.39 17.99
CA THR A 243 -10.64 -19.95 18.59
C THR A 243 -10.37 -20.68 19.89
N GLU A 244 -9.14 -21.10 20.09
CA GLU A 244 -8.66 -21.79 21.28
C GLU A 244 -8.06 -20.77 22.26
N ILE A 245 -8.43 -20.87 23.53
CA ILE A 245 -7.97 -19.98 24.59
C ILE A 245 -7.04 -20.76 25.51
N TYR A 246 -5.80 -20.30 25.63
CA TYR A 246 -4.73 -20.96 26.36
C TYR A 246 -4.23 -20.13 27.54
N ALA A 247 -4.06 -20.79 28.68
CA ALA A 247 -3.25 -20.34 29.80
C ALA A 247 -1.81 -20.85 29.59
N VAL A 248 -0.82 -19.95 29.52
CA VAL A 248 0.59 -20.27 29.25
C VAL A 248 1.45 -19.99 30.46
N LYS A 249 2.27 -20.96 30.87
CA LYS A 249 3.21 -20.79 32.00
C LYS A 249 4.26 -19.73 31.67
N THR A 250 4.48 -18.80 32.59
CA THR A 250 5.55 -17.82 32.49
C THR A 250 6.81 -18.26 33.24
N GLY A 251 7.95 -17.67 32.87
CA GLY A 251 9.26 -17.94 33.47
C GLY A 251 9.94 -19.19 32.92
N VAL A 252 9.34 -19.87 31.94
CA VAL A 252 9.87 -21.07 31.28
C VAL A 252 10.03 -20.82 29.78
N ALA A 253 11.07 -21.41 29.18
CA ALA A 253 11.29 -21.44 27.73
C ALA A 253 11.08 -20.10 27.01
N GLY A 254 11.60 -18.99 27.57
CA GLY A 254 11.55 -17.66 26.97
C GLY A 254 10.23 -16.89 27.15
N VAL A 255 9.21 -17.47 27.80
CA VAL A 255 7.95 -16.79 28.09
C VAL A 255 8.15 -15.83 29.27
N LEU A 256 8.28 -14.54 28.97
CA LEU A 256 8.47 -13.52 30.00
C LEU A 256 7.19 -13.36 30.85
N PRO A 257 7.33 -13.27 32.19
CA PRO A 257 6.18 -13.05 33.08
C PRO A 257 5.62 -11.64 33.00
N LYS A 258 6.42 -10.68 32.53
CA LYS A 258 6.08 -9.27 32.53
C LYS A 258 5.06 -8.94 31.45
N VAL A 259 3.99 -8.27 31.85
CA VAL A 259 2.89 -7.78 31.01
C VAL A 259 2.80 -6.27 31.15
N LYS A 260 2.59 -5.58 30.02
CA LYS A 260 2.48 -4.12 29.97
C LYS A 260 1.23 -3.65 30.72
N VAL A 261 1.40 -2.62 31.53
CA VAL A 261 0.33 -1.93 32.25
C VAL A 261 0.04 -0.61 31.54
N GLY A 262 -1.23 -0.33 31.28
CA GLY A 262 -1.67 0.90 30.65
C GLY A 262 -2.92 1.49 31.30
N ALA A 263 -3.10 2.80 31.15
CA ALA A 263 -4.24 3.53 31.69
C ALA A 263 -5.32 3.70 30.63
N ALA A 264 -6.57 3.36 30.95
CA ALA A 264 -7.70 3.71 30.12
C ALA A 264 -8.05 5.19 30.28
N GLN A 265 -8.39 5.85 29.17
CA GLN A 265 -8.79 7.25 29.12
C GLN A 265 -10.30 7.37 29.11
N TYR A 266 -10.87 8.18 30.00
CA TYR A 266 -12.30 8.46 30.01
C TYR A 266 -12.66 9.48 28.93
N ASP A 267 -13.65 9.17 28.10
CA ASP A 267 -14.24 10.09 27.14
C ASP A 267 -15.58 10.59 27.69
N GLU A 268 -15.60 11.84 28.17
CA GLU A 268 -16.79 12.49 28.73
C GLU A 268 -17.93 12.61 27.71
N SER A 269 -17.64 12.69 26.42
CA SER A 269 -18.64 12.89 25.38
C SER A 269 -19.46 11.63 25.09
N THR A 270 -18.85 10.45 25.29
CA THR A 270 -19.45 9.14 25.03
C THR A 270 -19.71 8.33 26.29
N GLY A 271 -19.14 8.73 27.43
CA GLY A 271 -19.31 8.09 28.72
C GLY A 271 -18.59 6.75 28.86
N VAL A 272 -17.60 6.46 27.99
CA VAL A 272 -16.86 5.19 27.97
C VAL A 272 -15.37 5.42 28.26
N TYR A 273 -14.68 4.36 28.66
CA TYR A 273 -13.23 4.36 28.76
C TYR A 273 -12.60 3.73 27.52
N THR A 274 -11.45 4.24 27.09
CA THR A 274 -10.75 3.75 25.90
C THR A 274 -9.29 3.46 26.18
N PHE A 275 -8.77 2.40 25.55
CA PHE A 275 -7.35 2.08 25.57
C PHE A 275 -6.91 1.66 24.16
N THR A 276 -5.83 2.26 23.66
CA THR A 276 -5.26 1.92 22.36
C THR A 276 -3.95 1.16 22.58
N THR A 277 -3.86 -0.03 22.00
CA THR A 277 -2.66 -0.86 22.08
C THR A 277 -1.51 -0.25 21.27
N ASP A 278 -0.27 -0.52 21.70
CA ASP A 278 0.94 -0.25 20.92
C ASP A 278 1.18 -1.28 19.81
N SER A 279 0.23 -2.20 19.61
CA SER A 279 0.29 -3.17 18.53
C SER A 279 0.18 -2.50 17.17
N THR A 280 0.51 -3.28 16.16
CA THR A 280 0.71 -2.79 14.81
C THR A 280 -0.03 -3.78 13.88
N PRO A 281 -1.25 -3.45 13.40
CA PRO A 281 -2.01 -2.20 13.60
C PRO A 281 -2.48 -1.98 15.07
N PRO A 282 -2.71 -0.72 15.48
CA PRO A 282 -3.21 -0.40 16.81
C PRO A 282 -4.65 -0.90 16.95
N ARG A 283 -4.97 -1.43 18.14
CA ARG A 283 -6.30 -1.93 18.48
C ARG A 283 -6.90 -1.08 19.58
N THR A 284 -8.14 -0.68 19.40
CA THR A 284 -8.88 0.17 20.34
C THR A 284 -9.83 -0.69 21.15
N LEU A 285 -9.61 -0.73 22.45
CA LEU A 285 -10.48 -1.34 23.44
C LEU A 285 -11.37 -0.25 24.03
N ILE A 286 -12.67 -0.52 24.10
CA ILE A 286 -13.69 0.36 24.64
C ILE A 286 -14.33 -0.36 25.82
N PHE A 287 -14.35 0.27 26.98
CA PHE A 287 -14.96 -0.26 28.19
C PHE A 287 -16.18 0.55 28.56
N THR A 288 -17.33 -0.08 28.57
CA THR A 288 -18.61 0.56 28.89
C THR A 288 -18.95 0.34 30.37
N PRO A 289 -18.98 1.39 31.22
CA PRO A 289 -19.40 1.27 32.61
C PRO A 289 -20.89 0.94 32.73
N ALA A 290 -21.26 0.10 33.69
CA ALA A 290 -22.67 -0.12 34.03
C ALA A 290 -23.36 1.16 34.56
N GLN A 291 -22.60 2.02 35.24
CA GLN A 291 -23.04 3.32 35.75
C GLN A 291 -21.95 4.36 35.42
N PRO A 292 -22.16 5.23 34.42
CA PRO A 292 -21.13 6.18 34.01
C PRO A 292 -20.86 7.22 35.11
N PRO A 293 -19.60 7.63 35.32
CA PRO A 293 -19.26 8.69 36.27
C PRO A 293 -20.12 9.94 36.06
N GLY A 294 -20.74 10.48 37.12
CA GLY A 294 -21.57 11.70 37.06
C GLY A 294 -23.08 11.49 36.84
N ALA A 295 -23.56 10.25 36.68
CA ALA A 295 -24.98 9.95 36.48
C ALA A 295 -25.91 10.29 37.67
N GLU A 296 -25.36 10.60 38.85
CA GLU A 296 -26.11 10.90 40.08
C GLU A 296 -26.84 12.27 40.04
N THR A 297 -26.58 13.13 39.06
CA THR A 297 -27.21 14.47 39.00
C THR A 297 -27.63 14.89 37.59
N ARG A 298 -28.71 14.30 37.07
CA ARG A 298 -29.76 14.94 36.24
C ARG A 298 -30.73 13.88 35.69
N PRO A 299 -32.06 14.08 35.77
CA PRO A 299 -32.98 13.35 34.91
C PRO A 299 -32.85 13.92 33.50
N ILE A 300 -31.92 13.37 32.71
CA ILE A 300 -31.83 13.71 31.29
C ILE A 300 -32.87 12.84 30.56
N LEU A 301 -33.96 13.46 30.12
CA LEU A 301 -34.72 12.96 28.99
C LEU A 301 -33.73 12.77 27.84
N ALA A 302 -33.39 11.52 27.54
CA ALA A 302 -32.54 11.19 26.40
C ALA A 302 -33.17 11.85 25.14
N PRO A 303 -32.42 12.69 24.39
CA PRO A 303 -32.88 13.13 23.09
C PRO A 303 -33.13 11.89 22.22
N PRO A 304 -34.24 11.80 21.48
CA PRO A 304 -34.46 10.68 20.57
C PRO A 304 -33.37 10.75 19.49
N GLY A 305 -32.34 9.91 19.61
CA GLY A 305 -31.19 9.87 18.70
C GLY A 305 -29.83 9.59 19.35
N SER A 306 -29.69 9.61 20.68
CA SER A 306 -28.41 9.33 21.36
C SER A 306 -28.27 7.88 21.84
N THR A 307 -28.76 6.92 21.05
CA THR A 307 -28.14 5.58 21.07
C THR A 307 -26.79 5.73 20.37
N PRO A 308 -25.66 5.33 20.98
CA PRO A 308 -24.47 5.03 20.19
C PRO A 308 -24.94 4.16 19.03
N ALA A 309 -24.51 4.46 17.82
CA ALA A 309 -24.77 3.58 16.69
C ALA A 309 -23.99 2.28 16.92
N THR A 310 -24.46 1.43 17.84
CA THR A 310 -24.25 0.00 17.77
C THR A 310 -24.97 -0.42 16.51
N LEU A 311 -24.24 -0.43 15.39
CA LEU A 311 -24.58 -1.30 14.28
C LEU A 311 -24.72 -2.70 14.90
N GLN A 312 -25.96 -3.13 15.10
CA GLN A 312 -26.27 -4.43 15.69
C GLN A 312 -25.81 -5.49 14.71
N HIS A 313 -24.67 -6.14 15.01
CA HIS A 313 -24.19 -7.25 14.21
C HIS A 313 -24.90 -8.55 14.62
N THR A 314 -25.34 -9.34 13.64
CA THR A 314 -26.15 -10.57 13.72
C THR A 314 -25.39 -11.85 14.11
N GLY A 315 -24.29 -11.73 14.87
CA GLY A 315 -23.43 -12.86 15.28
C GLY A 315 -23.60 -13.18 16.76
N GLU A 316 -23.53 -14.46 17.13
CA GLU A 316 -23.50 -14.90 18.53
C GLU A 316 -22.14 -15.54 18.83
N MET A 317 -21.55 -15.17 19.96
CA MET A 317 -20.31 -15.75 20.45
C MET A 317 -20.61 -16.63 21.64
N ILE A 318 -20.12 -17.86 21.60
CA ILE A 318 -20.30 -18.87 22.65
C ILE A 318 -18.92 -19.25 23.15
N ILE A 319 -18.65 -19.12 24.45
CA ILE A 319 -17.43 -19.67 25.04
C ILE A 319 -17.78 -21.00 25.70
N LYS A 320 -16.96 -22.01 25.43
CA LYS A 320 -17.10 -23.36 25.98
C LYS A 320 -15.89 -23.67 26.84
N PRO A 321 -16.01 -23.62 28.18
CA PRO A 321 -14.93 -23.96 29.09
C PRO A 321 -14.48 -25.42 28.94
N VAL A 322 -13.18 -25.66 29.14
CA VAL A 322 -12.60 -26.99 29.23
C VAL A 322 -12.66 -27.44 30.68
N ILE A 323 -13.50 -28.42 30.99
CA ILE A 323 -13.74 -28.87 32.37
C ILE A 323 -12.46 -29.37 33.05
N THR A 324 -11.62 -30.10 32.30
CA THR A 324 -10.34 -30.63 32.79
C THR A 324 -9.23 -30.23 31.82
N PRO A 325 -8.60 -29.06 32.01
CA PRO A 325 -7.47 -28.65 31.19
C PRO A 325 -6.32 -29.65 31.33
N THR A 326 -5.64 -29.94 30.22
CA THR A 326 -4.43 -30.77 30.18
C THR A 326 -3.25 -29.92 29.75
N ILE A 327 -2.08 -30.16 30.35
CA ILE A 327 -0.84 -29.52 29.93
C ILE A 327 -0.41 -30.05 28.56
N LEU A 328 -0.18 -29.12 27.64
CA LEU A 328 0.27 -29.37 26.28
C LEU A 328 1.57 -28.60 26.03
N PRO A 329 2.53 -29.19 25.31
CA PRO A 329 3.67 -28.43 24.81
C PRO A 329 3.21 -27.48 23.70
N LEU A 330 3.65 -26.24 23.75
CA LEU A 330 3.56 -25.29 22.64
C LEU A 330 4.95 -25.15 21.98
N PRO A 331 5.01 -24.88 20.66
CA PRO A 331 6.24 -24.44 20.02
C PRO A 331 6.84 -23.27 20.81
N GLN A 332 8.18 -23.16 20.88
CA GLN A 332 8.83 -22.09 21.65
C GLN A 332 8.24 -20.72 21.33
N LEU A 333 7.65 -20.08 22.35
CA LEU A 333 7.00 -18.78 22.31
C LEU A 333 7.94 -17.67 22.78
N TYR A 334 7.81 -16.50 22.18
CA TYR A 334 8.52 -15.28 22.59
C TYR A 334 7.55 -14.20 23.03
N ALA A 335 8.08 -13.11 23.60
CA ALA A 335 7.30 -11.96 24.03
C ALA A 335 6.37 -11.41 22.91
N ARG A 336 6.81 -11.45 21.64
CA ARG A 336 6.02 -10.99 20.48
C ARG A 336 4.78 -11.82 20.16
N ASP A 337 4.69 -13.04 20.69
CA ASP A 337 3.56 -13.94 20.45
C ASP A 337 2.36 -13.66 21.37
N PHE A 338 2.54 -12.76 22.34
CA PHE A 338 1.54 -12.34 23.30
C PHE A 338 1.08 -10.91 23.00
N HIS A 339 -0.23 -10.73 22.94
CA HIS A 339 -0.87 -9.43 22.73
C HIS A 339 -1.80 -9.15 23.88
N ASP A 340 -1.23 -8.83 25.02
CA ASP A 340 -1.91 -8.77 26.29
C ASP A 340 -1.44 -7.58 27.14
N TYR A 341 -2.37 -7.02 27.90
CA TYR A 341 -2.19 -5.78 28.65
C TYR A 341 -2.97 -5.87 29.96
N ILE A 342 -2.46 -5.23 31.01
CA ILE A 342 -3.25 -4.93 32.20
C ILE A 342 -3.72 -3.49 32.09
N ILE A 343 -5.02 -3.27 32.15
CA ILE A 343 -5.64 -1.97 31.95
C ILE A 343 -6.18 -1.47 33.28
N TRP A 344 -5.64 -0.34 33.72
CA TRP A 344 -6.09 0.38 34.90
C TRP A 344 -7.05 1.49 34.50
N PHE A 345 -8.13 1.61 35.25
CA PHE A 345 -9.04 2.75 35.15
C PHE A 345 -8.59 3.84 36.14
N PRO A 346 -8.98 5.10 35.92
CA PRO A 346 -8.78 6.17 36.90
C PRO A 346 -9.24 5.77 38.30
N ALA A 347 -8.49 6.11 39.34
CA ALA A 347 -8.73 5.61 40.70
C ALA A 347 -10.10 6.02 41.27
N ASP A 348 -10.63 7.15 40.81
CA ASP A 348 -11.95 7.70 41.14
C ASP A 348 -13.11 7.04 40.37
N SER A 349 -12.81 6.16 39.39
CA SER A 349 -13.84 5.46 38.62
C SER A 349 -14.58 4.37 39.41
N GLY A 350 -13.98 3.84 40.47
CA GLY A 350 -14.50 2.68 41.20
C GLY A 350 -14.49 1.37 40.40
N LEU A 351 -13.79 1.34 39.26
CA LEU A 351 -13.69 0.17 38.39
C LEU A 351 -12.48 -0.69 38.74
N GLU A 352 -12.63 -2.01 38.57
CA GLU A 352 -11.55 -2.96 38.78
C GLU A 352 -10.61 -3.02 37.57
N PRO A 353 -9.27 -3.03 37.76
CA PRO A 353 -8.33 -3.29 36.67
C PRO A 353 -8.59 -4.64 36.01
N VAL A 354 -8.35 -4.70 34.69
CA VAL A 354 -8.60 -5.91 33.90
C VAL A 354 -7.34 -6.35 33.17
N TYR A 355 -7.08 -7.65 33.18
CA TYR A 355 -6.11 -8.26 32.28
C TYR A 355 -6.80 -8.62 30.97
N VAL A 356 -6.34 -8.01 29.88
CA VAL A 356 -6.88 -8.19 28.54
C VAL A 356 -5.88 -8.94 27.68
N TYR A 357 -6.37 -9.87 26.89
CA TYR A 357 -5.56 -10.66 25.97
C TYR A 357 -6.28 -10.78 24.63
N LEU A 358 -5.54 -10.56 23.56
CA LEU A 358 -6.05 -10.50 22.20
C LEU A 358 -5.44 -11.63 21.35
N ASN A 359 -6.14 -12.00 20.30
CA ASN A 359 -5.54 -12.83 19.27
C ASN A 359 -4.42 -12.09 18.51
N SER A 360 -3.69 -12.80 17.66
CA SER A 360 -2.69 -12.19 16.77
C SER A 360 -3.31 -11.05 15.95
N PRO A 361 -2.65 -9.88 15.80
CA PRO A 361 -3.12 -8.83 14.90
C PRO A 361 -3.10 -9.31 13.43
N TYR A 362 -2.31 -10.34 13.10
CA TYR A 362 -2.16 -10.88 11.75
C TYR A 362 -3.28 -11.87 11.40
N GLY A 363 -3.72 -11.91 10.14
CA GLY A 363 -4.85 -12.73 9.67
C GLY A 363 -4.66 -14.25 9.80
N LYS A 364 -5.68 -15.02 9.38
CA LYS A 364 -5.65 -16.49 9.39
C LYS A 364 -4.48 -17.03 8.57
N THR A 365 -3.66 -17.86 9.21
CA THR A 365 -2.55 -18.59 8.61
C THR A 365 -3.01 -19.96 8.11
N THR A 366 -2.51 -20.41 6.97
CA THR A 366 -2.90 -21.69 6.34
C THR A 366 -1.76 -22.70 6.25
N ALA A 367 -0.52 -22.26 6.49
CA ALA A 367 0.67 -23.11 6.47
C ALA A 367 1.62 -22.75 7.61
N LYS A 368 2.51 -23.69 7.94
CA LYS A 368 3.66 -23.48 8.81
C LYS A 368 4.92 -23.52 7.96
N GLY A 369 5.78 -22.51 8.08
CA GLY A 369 7.07 -22.44 7.41
C GLY A 369 7.95 -23.62 7.79
N LYS A 370 8.57 -24.25 6.81
CA LYS A 370 9.42 -25.44 6.99
C LYS A 370 10.71 -25.07 7.71
N TYR A 371 11.28 -23.91 7.42
CA TYR A 371 12.57 -23.47 7.95
C TYR A 371 12.40 -22.54 9.15
N SER A 372 11.52 -21.54 9.04
CA SER A 372 11.23 -20.56 10.08
C SER A 372 10.40 -21.14 11.23
N GLY A 373 9.54 -22.13 10.95
CA GLY A 373 8.57 -22.68 11.91
C GLY A 373 7.38 -21.76 12.21
N ARG A 374 7.30 -20.60 11.55
CA ARG A 374 6.24 -19.59 11.73
C ARG A 374 4.97 -20.00 11.02
N ASP A 375 3.82 -19.66 11.58
CA ASP A 375 2.55 -19.79 10.88
C ASP A 375 2.33 -18.58 9.97
N PHE A 376 1.93 -18.83 8.72
CA PHE A 376 1.69 -17.81 7.70
C PHE A 376 0.69 -18.27 6.63
N ASN A 377 0.28 -17.37 5.77
CA ASN A 377 -0.56 -17.67 4.61
C ASN A 377 0.23 -17.46 3.30
N PRO A 378 0.69 -18.54 2.62
CA PRO A 378 1.47 -18.43 1.39
C PRO A 378 0.70 -17.76 0.25
N ASP A 379 -0.63 -17.84 0.23
CA ASP A 379 -1.46 -17.20 -0.80
C ASP A 379 -1.52 -15.67 -0.62
N LYS A 380 -1.16 -15.16 0.56
CA LYS A 380 -1.12 -13.73 0.89
C LYS A 380 0.30 -13.17 1.03
N ALA A 381 1.31 -13.95 0.63
CA ALA A 381 2.70 -13.62 0.89
C ALA A 381 3.42 -12.85 -0.24
N GLY A 382 2.70 -12.35 -1.25
CA GLY A 382 3.31 -11.63 -2.37
C GLY A 382 4.10 -12.54 -3.31
N GLY A 383 3.50 -13.65 -3.71
CA GLY A 383 4.06 -14.61 -4.67
C GLY A 383 4.61 -15.90 -4.04
N PRO A 384 5.00 -16.88 -4.88
CA PRO A 384 5.41 -18.20 -4.42
C PRO A 384 6.70 -18.16 -3.60
N ILE A 385 6.90 -19.18 -2.76
CA ILE A 385 8.18 -19.44 -2.11
C ILE A 385 9.19 -19.92 -3.16
N LYS A 386 10.36 -19.30 -3.19
CA LYS A 386 11.49 -19.61 -4.07
C LYS A 386 12.59 -20.33 -3.28
N ASN A 387 13.50 -20.99 -3.98
CA ASN A 387 14.65 -21.64 -3.37
C ASN A 387 15.89 -20.75 -3.57
N LEU A 388 16.08 -19.75 -2.69
CA LEU A 388 17.14 -18.75 -2.79
C LEU A 388 18.28 -19.01 -1.78
N ASP A 389 19.43 -18.37 -2.00
CA ASP A 389 20.59 -18.42 -1.11
C ASP A 389 21.12 -16.99 -0.87
N TRP A 390 21.56 -16.74 0.35
CA TRP A 390 22.09 -15.47 0.83
C TRP A 390 23.62 -15.48 0.99
N LYS A 391 24.28 -16.65 0.97
CA LYS A 391 25.70 -16.78 1.38
C LYS A 391 26.69 -16.08 0.45
N GLU A 392 26.46 -16.17 -0.85
CA GLU A 392 27.39 -15.70 -1.89
C GLU A 392 27.01 -14.31 -2.45
N ILE A 393 26.11 -13.58 -1.78
CA ILE A 393 25.71 -12.23 -2.17
C ILE A 393 26.85 -11.22 -1.93
N LYS A 394 27.02 -10.30 -2.88
CA LYS A 394 27.81 -9.07 -2.69
C LYS A 394 26.85 -7.91 -2.41
N ILE A 395 27.05 -7.22 -1.31
CA ILE A 395 26.31 -6.01 -0.95
C ILE A 395 26.66 -4.90 -1.94
N ARG A 396 25.64 -4.25 -2.52
CA ARG A 396 25.78 -3.17 -3.51
C ARG A 396 24.97 -1.95 -3.11
N GLY A 397 25.36 -0.79 -3.65
CA GLY A 397 24.72 0.49 -3.33
C GLY A 397 23.23 0.48 -3.62
N GLU A 398 22.83 -0.05 -4.79
CA GLU A 398 21.42 -0.06 -5.20
C GLU A 398 20.55 -0.88 -4.24
N GLY A 399 21.05 -2.03 -3.76
CA GLY A 399 20.32 -2.82 -2.79
C GLY A 399 20.31 -2.20 -1.40
N VAL A 400 21.34 -1.45 -0.99
CA VAL A 400 21.30 -0.70 0.28
C VAL A 400 20.25 0.40 0.21
N ASP A 401 20.03 1.01 -0.95
CA ASP A 401 18.95 1.98 -1.15
C ASP A 401 17.56 1.31 -1.05
N GLU A 402 17.40 0.08 -1.55
CA GLU A 402 16.18 -0.71 -1.37
C GLU A 402 15.95 -1.12 0.10
N VAL A 403 17.01 -1.52 0.83
CA VAL A 403 16.92 -1.79 2.27
C VAL A 403 16.44 -0.55 3.02
N LYS A 404 17.02 0.63 2.73
CA LYS A 404 16.59 1.90 3.34
C LYS A 404 15.13 2.22 3.02
N LEU A 405 14.70 1.96 1.79
CA LEU A 405 13.33 2.20 1.35
C LEU A 405 12.34 1.31 2.13
N HIS A 406 12.63 0.02 2.22
CA HIS A 406 11.77 -0.94 2.92
C HIS A 406 11.73 -0.70 4.43
N THR A 407 12.90 -0.52 5.06
CA THR A 407 12.98 -0.33 6.52
C THR A 407 12.33 0.98 6.99
N ARG A 408 12.39 2.05 6.18
CA ARG A 408 11.73 3.34 6.48
C ARG A 408 10.23 3.20 6.67
N ARG A 409 9.59 2.22 6.01
CA ARG A 409 8.15 1.91 6.19
C ARG A 409 7.78 1.67 7.65
N PHE A 410 8.71 1.17 8.46
CA PHE A 410 8.46 0.83 9.87
C PHE A 410 8.76 1.98 10.84
N GLY A 411 9.13 3.15 10.33
CA GLY A 411 9.59 4.30 11.12
C GLY A 411 11.09 4.27 11.38
N GLU A 412 11.58 5.26 12.12
CA GLU A 412 12.99 5.33 12.53
C GLU A 412 13.23 4.42 13.75
N LEU A 413 13.54 3.15 13.49
CA LEU A 413 13.94 2.18 14.51
C LEU A 413 15.47 2.11 14.60
N GLU A 414 16.01 2.11 15.83
CA GLU A 414 17.47 2.23 16.06
C GLU A 414 18.25 0.98 15.64
N ASP A 415 17.62 -0.20 15.68
CA ASP A 415 18.16 -1.46 15.14
C ASP A 415 18.36 -1.37 13.62
N ASN A 416 17.34 -0.93 12.88
CA ASN A 416 17.39 -0.73 11.43
C ASN A 416 18.50 0.24 11.05
N LYS A 417 18.60 1.35 11.77
CA LYS A 417 19.62 2.37 11.53
C LYS A 417 21.03 1.80 11.69
N LEU A 418 21.29 1.02 12.75
CA LEU A 418 22.59 0.38 12.95
C LEU A 418 22.92 -0.63 11.86
N MET A 419 21.95 -1.44 11.44
CA MET A 419 22.17 -2.38 10.34
C MET A 419 22.45 -1.66 9.02
N ILE A 420 21.75 -0.55 8.72
CA ILE A 420 22.02 0.29 7.55
C ILE A 420 23.44 0.90 7.61
N GLU A 421 23.84 1.45 8.75
CA GLU A 421 25.20 1.98 8.94
C GLU A 421 26.29 0.92 8.73
N ARG A 422 26.03 -0.33 9.14
CA ARG A 422 26.92 -1.45 8.86
C ARG A 422 27.03 -1.73 7.37
N LEU A 423 25.90 -1.76 6.64
CA LEU A 423 25.89 -1.94 5.19
C LEU A 423 26.68 -0.83 4.47
N GLU A 424 26.56 0.43 4.91
CA GLU A 424 27.33 1.56 4.36
C GLU A 424 28.84 1.45 4.64
N LYS A 425 29.22 0.99 5.83
CA LYS A 425 30.62 0.69 6.17
C LYS A 425 31.18 -0.44 5.32
N ILE A 426 30.36 -1.45 4.97
CA ILE A 426 30.73 -2.52 4.05
C ILE A 426 30.95 -1.96 2.64
N LEU A 427 30.07 -1.10 2.13
CA LEU A 427 30.23 -0.47 0.82
C LEU A 427 31.52 0.36 0.70
N THR A 428 31.95 0.98 1.80
CA THR A 428 33.18 1.78 1.85
C THR A 428 34.43 0.98 2.26
N ASN A 429 34.35 -0.36 2.30
CA ASN A 429 35.41 -1.27 2.72
C ASN A 429 35.96 -1.00 4.14
N LYS A 430 35.18 -0.33 4.99
CA LYS A 430 35.52 -0.07 6.40
C LYS A 430 35.10 -1.22 7.32
N LEU A 431 34.27 -2.13 6.83
CA LEU A 431 33.79 -3.32 7.54
C LEU A 431 33.71 -4.51 6.58
N THR A 432 34.14 -5.68 7.03
CA THR A 432 33.95 -6.93 6.28
C THR A 432 32.54 -7.46 6.54
N ALA A 433 31.81 -7.78 5.47
CA ALA A 433 30.45 -8.31 5.59
C ALA A 433 30.42 -9.65 6.35
N THR A 434 29.56 -9.73 7.34
CA THR A 434 29.27 -10.97 8.08
C THR A 434 28.04 -11.67 7.51
N ASP A 435 27.79 -12.90 7.96
CA ASP A 435 26.60 -13.65 7.58
C ASP A 435 25.29 -12.96 8.04
N ILE A 436 25.31 -12.21 9.15
CA ILE A 436 24.15 -11.44 9.62
C ILE A 436 23.85 -10.31 8.62
N ASP A 437 24.88 -9.56 8.20
CA ASP A 437 24.73 -8.45 7.25
C ASP A 437 24.16 -8.94 5.91
N LYS A 438 24.64 -10.09 5.42
CA LYS A 438 24.15 -10.71 4.19
C LYS A 438 22.70 -11.15 4.30
N ARG A 439 22.33 -11.85 5.39
CA ARG A 439 20.95 -12.28 5.63
C ARG A 439 20.00 -11.10 5.69
N PHE A 440 20.33 -10.09 6.50
CA PHE A 440 19.56 -8.85 6.60
C PHE A 440 19.36 -8.21 5.23
N TYR A 441 20.47 -7.92 4.52
CA TYR A 441 20.44 -7.30 3.20
C TYR A 441 19.54 -8.05 2.22
N THR A 442 19.69 -9.38 2.11
CA THR A 442 18.88 -10.17 1.16
C THR A 442 17.42 -10.31 1.60
N HIS A 443 17.18 -10.38 2.92
CA HIS A 443 15.85 -10.50 3.49
C HIS A 443 15.04 -9.22 3.24
N GLU A 444 15.56 -8.05 3.62
CA GLU A 444 14.84 -6.79 3.48
C GLU A 444 14.49 -6.47 2.00
N ILE A 445 15.40 -6.75 1.06
CA ILE A 445 15.16 -6.55 -0.38
C ILE A 445 14.05 -7.48 -0.88
N ARG A 446 14.10 -8.77 -0.52
CA ARG A 446 13.13 -9.75 -0.99
C ARG A 446 11.75 -9.53 -0.36
N GLU A 447 11.70 -9.08 0.89
CA GLU A 447 10.46 -8.72 1.55
C GLU A 447 9.83 -7.48 0.87
N LEU A 448 10.63 -6.47 0.50
CA LEU A 448 10.17 -5.33 -0.31
C LEU A 448 9.53 -5.76 -1.63
N GLU A 449 10.16 -6.68 -2.36
CA GLU A 449 9.60 -7.22 -3.61
C GLU A 449 8.23 -7.87 -3.39
N ARG A 450 8.06 -8.60 -2.28
CA ARG A 450 6.77 -9.23 -1.94
C ARG A 450 5.70 -8.20 -1.64
N TYR A 451 6.04 -7.12 -0.92
CA TYR A 451 5.12 -6.00 -0.70
C TYR A 451 4.68 -5.37 -2.03
N ARG A 452 5.61 -5.15 -2.97
CA ARG A 452 5.29 -4.64 -4.31
C ARG A 452 4.40 -5.62 -5.11
N MET A 453 4.64 -6.93 -5.00
CA MET A 453 3.80 -7.96 -5.63
C MET A 453 2.37 -8.01 -5.04
N LEU A 454 2.18 -7.55 -3.80
CA LEU A 454 0.87 -7.37 -3.17
C LEU A 454 0.20 -6.05 -3.55
N GLY A 455 0.86 -5.18 -4.32
CA GLY A 455 0.36 -3.86 -4.68
C GLY A 455 0.46 -2.83 -3.55
N ILE A 456 1.24 -3.10 -2.49
CA ILE A 456 1.43 -2.17 -1.37
C ILE A 456 2.46 -1.10 -1.77
N PRO A 457 2.12 0.20 -1.72
CA PRO A 457 3.06 1.28 -2.01
C PRO A 457 4.29 1.24 -1.08
N ASP A 458 5.45 1.71 -1.58
CA ASP A 458 6.73 1.62 -0.87
C ASP A 458 6.74 2.38 0.47
N ASP A 459 5.94 3.44 0.61
CA ASP A 459 5.81 4.28 1.80
C ASP A 459 4.67 3.87 2.75
N VAL A 460 3.82 2.92 2.35
CA VAL A 460 2.67 2.50 3.14
C VAL A 460 3.04 1.31 4.01
N ASN A 461 2.89 1.48 5.32
CA ASN A 461 3.00 0.38 6.28
C ASN A 461 1.67 -0.37 6.41
N ASP A 462 1.40 -1.28 5.46
CA ASP A 462 0.35 -2.26 5.66
C ASP A 462 0.85 -3.37 6.59
N LYS A 463 0.44 -3.25 7.84
CA LYS A 463 0.84 -4.13 8.93
C LYS A 463 0.13 -5.49 8.84
N SER A 464 -0.95 -5.60 8.07
CA SER A 464 -1.71 -6.84 7.91
C SER A 464 -0.99 -7.88 7.03
N VAL A 465 -0.12 -7.43 6.12
CA VAL A 465 0.62 -8.30 5.20
C VAL A 465 2.00 -8.72 5.73
N TRP A 466 2.51 -8.01 6.75
CA TRP A 466 3.87 -8.19 7.25
C TRP A 466 4.18 -9.65 7.57
N ASN A 467 3.34 -10.31 8.38
CA ASN A 467 3.65 -11.68 8.82
C ASN A 467 3.79 -12.66 7.64
N ASP A 468 2.94 -12.52 6.62
CA ASP A 468 2.92 -13.43 5.48
C ASP A 468 4.10 -13.18 4.53
N ALA A 469 4.37 -11.90 4.21
CA ALA A 469 5.51 -11.51 3.39
C ALA A 469 6.85 -11.80 4.08
N HIS A 470 6.97 -11.48 5.37
CA HIS A 470 8.16 -11.72 6.19
C HIS A 470 8.46 -13.21 6.29
N THR A 471 7.46 -14.02 6.68
CA THR A 471 7.65 -15.47 6.83
C THR A 471 8.03 -16.11 5.50
N ALA A 472 7.37 -15.74 4.41
CA ALA A 472 7.71 -16.26 3.09
C ALA A 472 9.12 -15.89 2.63
N THR A 473 9.63 -14.72 3.04
CA THR A 473 11.02 -14.31 2.77
C THR A 473 12.02 -15.16 3.57
N LEU A 474 11.73 -15.46 4.84
CA LEU A 474 12.53 -16.39 5.62
C LEU A 474 12.57 -17.78 4.96
N GLU A 475 11.43 -18.25 4.44
CA GLU A 475 11.35 -19.52 3.71
C GLU A 475 12.13 -19.50 2.39
N ASP A 476 12.14 -18.36 1.66
CA ASP A 476 12.92 -18.21 0.43
C ASP A 476 14.41 -18.52 0.67
N PHE A 477 14.94 -18.00 1.77
CA PHE A 477 16.35 -18.08 2.14
C PHE A 477 16.68 -19.20 3.13
N LYS A 478 15.67 -20.00 3.53
CA LYS A 478 15.79 -21.09 4.51
C LYS A 478 16.34 -20.60 5.86
N ILE A 479 15.96 -19.39 6.24
CA ILE A 479 16.43 -18.73 7.46
C ILE A 479 15.50 -19.12 8.60
N ASN A 480 16.09 -19.56 9.71
CA ASN A 480 15.42 -19.60 10.99
C ASN A 480 15.95 -18.46 11.85
N GLU A 481 15.18 -17.39 12.00
CA GLU A 481 15.60 -16.18 12.74
C GLU A 481 16.01 -16.47 14.19
N LYS A 482 15.57 -17.61 14.77
CA LYS A 482 15.93 -18.05 16.12
C LYS A 482 17.38 -18.55 16.22
N THR A 483 17.91 -19.14 15.16
CA THR A 483 19.28 -19.69 15.12
C THR A 483 20.20 -18.94 14.16
N GLN A 484 19.62 -18.13 13.27
CA GLN A 484 20.29 -17.35 12.25
C GLN A 484 19.70 -15.93 12.28
N PRO A 485 20.13 -15.10 13.25
CA PRO A 485 19.53 -13.79 13.45
C PRO A 485 19.76 -12.91 12.22
N LEU A 486 18.78 -12.02 11.99
CA LEU A 486 18.82 -10.96 10.98
C LEU A 486 19.50 -9.69 11.53
N TYR A 487 19.44 -9.46 12.84
CA TYR A 487 20.06 -8.32 13.49
C TYR A 487 21.33 -8.74 14.24
N THR A 488 22.26 -7.80 14.40
CA THR A 488 23.39 -7.97 15.30
C THR A 488 22.95 -7.73 16.73
N SER A 489 23.64 -8.33 17.71
CA SER A 489 23.32 -8.12 19.12
C SER A 489 23.40 -6.64 19.51
N GLU A 490 24.33 -5.89 18.92
CA GLU A 490 24.42 -4.45 19.13
C GLU A 490 23.20 -3.68 18.59
N ALA A 491 22.62 -4.13 17.47
CA ALA A 491 21.40 -3.53 16.92
C ALA A 491 20.17 -3.86 17.79
N GLU A 492 20.04 -5.11 18.24
CA GLU A 492 18.97 -5.52 19.15
C GLU A 492 19.01 -4.75 20.49
N ASP A 493 20.20 -4.61 21.08
CA ASP A 493 20.41 -3.84 22.32
C ASP A 493 20.05 -2.36 22.15
N ALA A 494 20.37 -1.77 20.99
CA ALA A 494 20.03 -0.38 20.70
C ALA A 494 18.51 -0.16 20.59
N TYR A 495 17.80 -1.08 19.94
CA TYR A 495 16.33 -1.06 19.89
C TYR A 495 15.74 -1.15 21.29
N ILE A 496 16.17 -2.13 22.09
CA ILE A 496 15.70 -2.30 23.48
C ILE A 496 15.95 -1.02 24.30
N LYS A 497 17.14 -0.43 24.18
CA LYS A 497 17.49 0.80 24.89
C LYS A 497 16.65 2.00 24.43
N ALA A 498 16.36 2.11 23.14
CA ALA A 498 15.52 3.18 22.59
C ALA A 498 14.07 3.06 23.09
N GLU A 499 13.50 1.85 23.08
CA GLU A 499 12.17 1.56 23.62
C GLU A 499 12.08 1.83 25.14
N LEU A 500 13.11 1.42 25.90
CA LEU A 500 13.22 1.75 27.33
C LEU A 500 13.32 3.26 27.59
N LYS A 501 14.03 4.00 26.73
CA LYS A 501 14.16 5.45 26.87
C LYS A 501 12.86 6.18 26.52
N ASN A 502 12.16 5.74 25.48
CA ASN A 502 10.87 6.30 25.08
C ASN A 502 9.80 6.04 26.15
N SER A 503 9.85 4.88 26.81
CA SER A 503 8.95 4.57 27.94
C SER A 503 9.29 5.31 29.24
N LEU A 504 10.55 5.75 29.43
CA LEU A 504 11.00 6.51 30.61
C LEU A 504 11.05 8.04 30.40
N GLY A 505 10.97 8.50 29.15
CA GLY A 505 11.22 9.89 28.73
C GLY A 505 10.00 10.81 28.69
N SER A 506 8.79 10.29 28.93
CA SER A 506 7.56 11.09 29.03
C SER A 506 7.28 11.52 30.47
N LYS A 507 8.28 12.11 31.14
CA LYS A 507 8.13 12.74 32.46
C LYS A 507 7.76 14.21 32.35
#